data_AF-A0AAT9SIL4-F1
#
_entry.id   AF-A0AAT9SIL4-F1
#
_cell.length_a   1.000
_cell.length_b   1.000
_cell.length_c   1.000
_cell.angle_alpha   90.00
_cell.angle_beta   90.00
_cell.angle_gamma   90.00
#
_symmetry.space_group_name_H-M   'P 1'
#
loop_
_entity.id
_entity.type
_entity.pdbx_description
1 polymer ?
#
loop_
_entity_poly.entity_id
_entity_poly.type
_entity_poly.pdbx_seq_one_letter_code
_entity_poly.pdbx_strand_id
1 'polypeptide(L)'
;MNAQKGFTLIELMIVVAIVGILAAVAIPQYQNYVARANGASAVATLDAAKTQVGVNSQEGLTALCTNVTLPTNATCDGTTGKLVSPSVGNGTSATTATLLPTVTTSGITWTCSVSNAKSASSTCAAGS
;
A
#
# COMPACT_ATOMS: atom_id res chain seq x y z
N MET A 1 14.40 -57.95 -1.78
CA MET A 1 15.14 -56.78 -1.25
C MET A 1 14.86 -55.63 -2.19
N ASN A 2 14.02 -54.67 -1.80
CA ASN A 2 13.71 -53.51 -2.63
C ASN A 2 14.94 -52.61 -2.66
N ALA A 3 15.58 -52.47 -3.83
CA ALA A 3 16.68 -51.55 -4.03
C ALA A 3 16.14 -50.12 -3.91
N GLN A 4 16.30 -49.50 -2.75
CA GLN A 4 16.07 -48.07 -2.59
C GLN A 4 17.12 -47.34 -3.43
N LYS A 5 16.72 -46.85 -4.61
CA LYS A 5 17.50 -45.88 -5.38
C LYS A 5 17.49 -44.58 -4.58
N GLY A 6 18.52 -44.37 -3.77
CA GLY A 6 18.73 -43.10 -3.07
C GLY A 6 19.02 -41.98 -4.06
N PHE A 7 18.63 -40.76 -3.70
CA PHE A 7 18.91 -39.53 -4.44
C PHE A 7 20.42 -39.28 -4.45
N THR A 8 21.00 -38.95 -5.61
CA THR A 8 22.43 -38.71 -5.72
C THR A 8 22.79 -37.29 -5.27
N LEU A 9 24.00 -37.12 -4.72
CA LEU A 9 24.50 -35.78 -4.35
C LEU A 9 24.60 -34.85 -5.56
N ILE A 10 24.86 -35.40 -6.75
CA ILE A 10 24.93 -34.61 -7.98
C ILE A 10 23.54 -34.11 -8.41
N GLU A 11 22.49 -34.90 -8.24
CA GLU A 11 21.11 -34.45 -8.49
C GLU A 11 20.73 -33.32 -7.53
N LEU A 12 21.08 -33.44 -6.25
CA LEU A 12 20.80 -32.39 -5.27
C LEU A 12 21.54 -31.09 -5.58
N MET A 13 22.81 -31.17 -6.02
CA MET A 13 23.58 -29.98 -6.40
C MET A 13 22.98 -29.23 -7.59
N ILE A 14 22.52 -29.96 -8.62
CA ILE A 14 21.90 -29.33 -9.80
C ILE A 14 20.57 -28.68 -9.42
N VAL A 15 19.76 -29.33 -8.58
CA VAL A 15 18.49 -28.76 -8.10
C VAL A 15 18.72 -27.47 -7.32
N VAL A 16 19.68 -27.45 -6.39
CA VAL A 16 20.01 -26.25 -5.62
C VAL A 16 20.50 -25.12 -6.52
N ALA A 17 21.31 -25.43 -7.55
CA ALA A 17 21.78 -24.44 -8.51
C ALA A 17 20.62 -23.78 -9.30
N ILE A 18 19.66 -24.59 -9.79
CA ILE A 18 18.50 -24.08 -10.53
C ILE A 18 17.58 -23.26 -9.62
N VAL A 19 17.28 -23.77 -8.41
CA VAL A 19 16.45 -23.05 -7.43
C VAL A 19 17.11 -21.73 -7.03
N GLY A 20 18.44 -21.70 -6.89
CA GLY A 20 19.19 -20.47 -6.62
C GLY A 20 18.99 -19.39 -7.69
N ILE A 21 19.05 -19.76 -8.97
CA ILE A 21 18.84 -18.83 -10.10
C ILE A 21 17.39 -18.31 -10.10
N LEU A 22 16.41 -19.21 -9.95
CA LEU A 22 14.99 -18.82 -9.92
C LEU A 22 14.67 -17.93 -8.73
N ALA A 23 15.20 -18.24 -7.54
CA ALA A 23 14.99 -17.46 -6.32
C ALA A 23 15.52 -16.03 -6.44
N ALA A 24 16.67 -15.84 -7.10
CA ALA A 24 17.26 -14.52 -7.30
C ALA A 24 16.35 -13.56 -8.07
N VAL A 25 15.52 -14.06 -9.00
CA VAL A 25 14.55 -13.25 -9.77
C VAL A 25 13.18 -13.21 -9.09
N ALA A 26 12.71 -14.35 -8.59
CA ALA A 26 11.36 -14.48 -8.05
C ALA A 26 11.16 -13.69 -6.74
N ILE A 27 12.14 -13.70 -5.84
CA ILE A 27 12.03 -13.00 -4.54
C ILE A 27 11.82 -11.49 -4.70
N PRO A 28 12.65 -10.74 -5.45
CA PRO A 28 12.44 -9.30 -5.60
C PRO A 28 11.14 -8.97 -6.34
N GLN A 29 10.73 -9.80 -7.31
CA GLN A 29 9.45 -9.63 -8.00
C GLN A 29 8.25 -9.82 -7.07
N TYR A 30 8.27 -10.88 -6.25
CA TYR A 30 7.20 -11.14 -5.28
C TYR A 30 7.09 -10.01 -4.23
N GLN A 31 8.23 -9.52 -3.72
CA GLN A 31 8.24 -8.39 -2.79
C GLN A 31 7.63 -7.12 -3.42
N ASN A 32 7.90 -6.86 -4.69
CA ASN A 32 7.29 -5.73 -5.40
C ASN A 32 5.78 -5.90 -5.57
N TYR A 33 5.31 -7.12 -5.84
CA TYR A 33 3.88 -7.42 -5.95
C TYR A 33 3.15 -7.18 -4.62
N VAL A 34 3.68 -7.73 -3.52
CA VAL A 34 3.12 -7.54 -2.18
C VAL A 34 3.11 -6.06 -1.78
N ALA A 35 4.20 -5.33 -2.06
CA ALA A 35 4.26 -3.90 -1.76
C ALA A 35 3.16 -3.12 -2.50
N ARG A 36 2.93 -3.40 -3.79
CA ARG A 36 1.85 -2.77 -4.58
C ARG A 36 0.46 -3.10 -4.03
N ALA A 37 0.21 -4.36 -3.66
CA ALA A 37 -1.04 -4.78 -3.05
C ALA A 37 -1.29 -4.06 -1.70
N ASN A 38 -0.27 -3.97 -0.86
CA ASN A 38 -0.34 -3.24 0.41
C ASN A 38 -0.63 -1.75 0.20
N GLY A 39 0.00 -1.13 -0.80
CA GLY A 39 -0.29 0.25 -1.18
C GLY A 39 -1.76 0.44 -1.57
N ALA A 40 -2.30 -0.43 -2.44
CA ALA A 40 -3.69 -0.34 -2.89
C ALA A 40 -4.67 -0.50 -1.73
N SER A 41 -4.41 -1.47 -0.85
CA SER A 41 -5.19 -1.64 0.37
C SER A 41 -5.10 -0.43 1.30
N ALA A 42 -3.92 0.18 1.45
CA ALA A 42 -3.72 1.35 2.30
C ALA A 42 -4.53 2.55 1.81
N VAL A 43 -4.56 2.82 0.50
CA VAL A 43 -5.41 3.89 -0.07
C VAL A 43 -6.89 3.56 0.10
N ALA A 44 -7.31 2.33 -0.19
CA ALA A 44 -8.70 1.90 -0.08
C ALA A 44 -9.28 2.07 1.34
N THR A 45 -8.45 1.88 2.38
CA THR A 45 -8.90 2.10 3.76
C THR A 45 -9.29 3.55 4.07
N LEU A 46 -8.85 4.50 3.24
CA LEU A 46 -9.12 5.92 3.41
C LEU A 46 -10.30 6.43 2.57
N ASP A 47 -10.90 5.63 1.67
CA ASP A 47 -11.93 6.11 0.73
C ASP A 47 -13.17 6.70 1.42
N ALA A 48 -13.63 6.06 2.50
CA ALA A 48 -14.75 6.56 3.29
C ALA A 48 -14.41 7.90 3.96
N ALA A 49 -13.22 8.00 4.55
CA ALA A 49 -12.74 9.21 5.19
C ALA A 49 -12.54 10.35 4.18
N LYS A 50 -11.98 10.03 3.01
CA LYS A 50 -11.79 10.96 1.87
C LYS A 50 -13.12 11.54 1.41
N THR A 51 -14.14 10.71 1.29
CA THR A 51 -15.49 11.13 0.90
C THR A 51 -16.06 12.12 1.91
N GLN A 52 -15.96 11.82 3.21
CA GLN A 52 -16.47 12.71 4.26
C GLN A 52 -15.69 14.04 4.31
N VAL A 53 -14.37 14.01 4.18
CA VAL A 53 -13.55 15.24 4.05
C VAL A 53 -13.99 16.06 2.84
N GLY A 54 -14.33 15.40 1.73
CA GLY A 54 -14.91 16.03 0.55
C GLY A 54 -16.22 16.76 0.88
N VAL A 55 -17.16 16.10 1.55
CA VAL A 55 -18.41 16.72 2.00
C VAL A 55 -18.15 17.92 2.91
N ASN A 56 -17.30 17.77 3.92
CA ASN A 56 -16.97 18.85 4.86
C ASN A 56 -16.37 20.07 4.14
N SER A 57 -15.56 19.85 3.10
CA SER A 57 -15.00 20.93 2.29
C SER A 57 -16.07 21.67 1.48
N GLN A 58 -17.08 20.95 0.96
CA GLN A 58 -18.18 21.54 0.21
C GLN A 58 -19.15 22.31 1.12
N GLU A 59 -19.28 21.89 2.37
CA GLU A 59 -20.03 22.60 3.41
C GLU A 59 -19.27 23.81 3.99
N GLY A 60 -18.02 24.04 3.56
CA GLY A 60 -17.22 25.18 3.97
C GLY A 60 -16.65 25.08 5.39
N LEU A 61 -16.54 23.87 5.95
CA LEU A 61 -15.90 23.69 7.25
C LEU A 61 -14.40 23.95 7.15
N THR A 62 -13.88 24.69 8.13
CA THR A 62 -12.42 24.87 8.30
C THR A 62 -11.76 23.65 8.91
N ALA A 63 -12.49 22.91 9.76
CA ALA A 63 -12.07 21.64 10.34
C ALA A 63 -12.57 20.46 9.47
N LEU A 64 -11.77 20.09 8.48
CA LEU A 64 -12.12 19.06 7.49
C LEU A 64 -12.27 17.65 8.07
N CYS A 65 -11.73 17.38 9.25
CA CYS A 65 -11.81 16.08 9.94
C CYS A 65 -13.07 15.89 10.80
N THR A 66 -14.02 16.83 10.74
CA THR A 66 -15.26 16.77 11.53
C THR A 66 -16.10 15.56 11.12
N ASN A 67 -16.54 14.74 12.09
CA ASN A 67 -17.33 13.52 11.85
C ASN A 67 -16.70 12.51 10.87
N VAL A 68 -15.38 12.55 10.68
CA VAL A 68 -14.66 11.59 9.85
C VAL A 68 -14.41 10.32 10.66
N THR A 69 -15.04 9.22 10.26
CA THR A 69 -14.76 7.89 10.83
C THR A 69 -13.48 7.34 10.21
N LEU A 70 -12.51 6.99 11.07
CA LEU A 70 -11.21 6.48 10.68
C LEU A 70 -11.05 5.01 11.08
N PRO A 71 -10.37 4.19 10.27
CA PRO A 71 -9.94 2.87 10.71
C PRO A 71 -8.90 2.99 11.83
N THR A 72 -8.73 1.91 12.60
CA THR A 72 -7.77 1.87 13.71
C THR A 72 -6.37 2.26 13.23
N ASN A 73 -5.73 3.19 13.94
CA ASN A 73 -4.41 3.75 13.62
C ASN A 73 -4.32 4.56 12.30
N ALA A 74 -5.44 4.92 11.67
CA ALA A 74 -5.46 6.02 10.70
C ALA A 74 -5.54 7.37 11.43
N THR A 75 -5.09 8.42 10.76
CA THR A 75 -5.16 9.79 11.27
C THR A 75 -5.78 10.73 10.25
N CYS A 76 -6.43 11.77 10.76
CA CYS A 76 -6.89 12.92 9.99
C CYS A 76 -6.36 14.19 10.68
N ASP A 77 -5.59 15.00 9.96
CA ASP A 77 -5.10 16.28 10.47
C ASP A 77 -6.21 17.33 10.42
N GLY A 78 -6.71 17.75 11.59
CA GLY A 78 -7.80 18.70 11.72
C GLY A 78 -7.57 20.07 11.06
N THR A 79 -6.31 20.43 10.78
CA THR A 79 -5.96 21.71 10.15
C THR A 79 -5.98 21.62 8.62
N THR A 80 -5.50 20.51 8.07
CA THR A 80 -5.28 20.35 6.62
C THR A 80 -6.24 19.37 5.96
N GLY A 81 -6.99 18.58 6.74
CA GLY A 81 -7.78 17.45 6.22
C GLY A 81 -6.93 16.29 5.71
N LYS A 82 -5.61 16.29 5.98
CA LYS A 82 -4.69 15.24 5.54
C LYS A 82 -5.03 13.92 6.21
N LEU A 83 -5.30 12.91 5.40
CA LEU A 83 -5.57 11.54 5.83
C LEU A 83 -4.31 10.70 5.71
N VAL A 84 -4.02 9.90 6.73
CA VAL A 84 -2.94 8.90 6.72
C VAL A 84 -3.49 7.55 7.13
N SER A 85 -3.24 6.53 6.33
CA SER A 85 -3.69 5.15 6.59
C SER A 85 -2.87 4.51 7.70
N PRO A 86 -3.39 3.44 8.35
CA PRO A 86 -2.52 2.55 9.10
C PRO A 86 -1.45 1.95 8.19
N SER A 87 -0.37 1.45 8.79
CA SER A 87 0.63 0.66 8.07
C SER A 87 0.03 -0.68 7.64
N VAL A 88 0.07 -0.96 6.34
CA VAL A 88 -0.31 -2.24 5.76
C VAL A 88 0.94 -3.05 5.43
N GLY A 89 1.01 -4.29 5.90
CA GLY A 89 2.16 -5.19 5.73
C GLY A 89 3.23 -5.03 6.81
N ASN A 90 4.31 -5.82 6.71
CA ASN A 90 5.37 -5.90 7.71
C ASN A 90 6.75 -5.66 7.09
N GLY A 91 7.69 -5.21 7.92
CA GLY A 91 9.09 -5.02 7.53
C GLY A 91 9.25 -4.12 6.31
N THR A 92 10.02 -4.57 5.32
CA THR A 92 10.32 -3.81 4.08
C THR A 92 9.11 -3.65 3.14
N SER A 93 8.00 -4.34 3.41
CA SER A 93 6.74 -4.23 2.66
C SER A 93 5.69 -3.38 3.37
N ALA A 94 5.98 -2.89 4.58
CA ALA A 94 5.11 -1.98 5.31
C ALA A 94 4.88 -0.71 4.49
N THR A 95 3.63 -0.36 4.28
CA THR A 95 3.22 0.77 3.42
C THR A 95 2.12 1.56 4.11
N THR A 96 2.26 2.88 4.08
CA THR A 96 1.23 3.83 4.52
C THR A 96 0.84 4.69 3.33
N ALA A 97 -0.45 4.99 3.20
CA ALA A 97 -0.99 5.92 2.23
C ALA A 97 -1.25 7.26 2.90
N THR A 98 -1.03 8.33 2.15
CA THR A 98 -1.31 9.70 2.55
C THR A 98 -2.15 10.37 1.47
N LEU A 99 -3.31 10.90 1.85
CA LEU A 99 -4.17 11.69 0.99
C LEU A 99 -4.21 13.11 1.54
N LEU A 100 -3.80 14.08 0.74
CA LEU A 100 -3.84 15.49 1.13
C LEU A 100 -4.82 16.23 0.21
N PRO A 101 -5.93 16.77 0.75
CA PRO A 101 -6.87 17.58 -0.01
C PRO A 101 -6.31 18.99 -0.22
N THR A 102 -6.59 19.56 -1.38
CA THR A 102 -6.40 20.97 -1.70
C THR A 102 -7.74 21.54 -2.12
N VAL A 103 -8.31 22.39 -1.27
CA VAL A 103 -9.59 23.05 -1.56
C VAL A 103 -9.31 24.22 -2.50
N THR A 104 -9.98 24.23 -3.65
CA THR A 104 -9.94 25.31 -4.63
C THR A 104 -11.33 25.93 -4.77
N THR A 105 -11.43 27.08 -5.39
CA THR A 105 -12.72 27.74 -5.67
C THR A 105 -13.67 26.91 -6.54
N SER A 106 -13.16 25.89 -7.22
CA SER A 106 -13.92 25.02 -8.13
C SER A 106 -14.13 23.60 -7.59
N GLY A 107 -13.73 23.32 -6.35
CA GLY A 107 -13.87 22.01 -5.71
C GLY A 107 -12.60 21.54 -5.01
N ILE A 108 -12.59 20.26 -4.60
CA ILE A 108 -11.48 19.65 -3.88
C ILE A 108 -10.62 18.80 -4.82
N THR A 109 -9.30 19.01 -4.82
CA THR A 109 -8.33 18.16 -5.51
C THR A 109 -7.57 17.33 -4.49
N TRP A 110 -7.29 16.06 -4.80
CA TRP A 110 -6.57 15.17 -3.90
C TRP A 110 -5.19 14.86 -4.45
N THR A 111 -4.18 15.05 -3.60
CA THR A 111 -2.85 14.48 -3.84
C THR A 111 -2.74 13.18 -3.05
N CYS A 112 -2.25 12.12 -3.70
CA CYS A 112 -2.02 10.83 -3.08
C CYS A 112 -0.54 10.50 -3.11
N SER A 113 -0.02 10.00 -1.99
CA SER A 113 1.33 9.42 -1.90
C SER A 113 1.33 8.18 -1.01
N VAL A 114 2.30 7.30 -1.23
CA VAL A 114 2.53 6.11 -0.39
C VAL A 114 3.98 6.07 0.03
N SER A 115 4.26 5.58 1.24
CA SER A 115 5.61 5.60 1.82
C SER A 115 6.59 4.63 1.15
N ASN A 116 6.09 3.58 0.48
CA ASN A 116 6.91 2.64 -0.25
C ASN A 116 6.97 2.99 -1.74
N ALA A 117 8.15 3.37 -2.24
CA ALA A 117 8.35 3.77 -3.64
C ALA A 117 7.96 2.67 -4.64
N LYS A 118 8.11 1.39 -4.26
CA LYS A 118 7.70 0.24 -5.10
C LYS A 118 6.18 0.16 -5.28
N SER A 119 5.44 0.81 -4.39
CA SER A 119 3.99 0.91 -4.39
C SER A 119 3.48 2.23 -5.00
N ALA A 120 4.34 3.18 -5.38
CA ALA A 120 3.88 4.55 -5.69
C ALA A 120 3.15 4.71 -7.03
N SER A 121 3.57 4.02 -8.10
CA SER A 121 3.11 4.36 -9.47
C SER A 121 1.73 3.84 -9.87
N SER A 122 1.23 2.76 -9.26
CA SER A 122 -0.09 2.17 -9.61
C SER A 122 -1.20 2.48 -8.62
N THR A 123 -0.86 3.05 -7.47
CA THR A 123 -1.73 3.04 -6.29
C THR A 123 -2.50 4.34 -6.12
N CYS A 124 -1.88 5.45 -6.50
CA CYS A 124 -2.48 6.79 -6.43
C CYS A 124 -3.21 7.21 -7.71
N ALA A 125 -3.22 6.36 -8.74
CA ALA A 125 -3.89 6.62 -10.01
C ALA A 125 -5.41 6.33 -9.97
N ALA A 126 -5.91 5.62 -8.95
CA ALA A 126 -7.30 5.19 -8.85
C ALA A 126 -8.23 6.19 -8.15
N GLY A 127 -7.77 7.39 -7.81
CA GLY A 127 -8.54 8.33 -6.98
C GLY A 127 -8.19 9.80 -7.17
N SER A 128 -7.80 10.23 -8.37
CA SER A 128 -7.82 11.64 -8.75
C SER A 128 -9.19 12.01 -9.30
#